data_AF-A0A971BFJ1-F1
#
_entry.id   AF-A0A971BFJ1-F1
#
_cell.length_a   1.000
_cell.length_b   1.000
_cell.length_c   1.000
_cell.angle_alpha   90.00
_cell.angle_beta   90.00
_cell.angle_gamma   90.00
#
_symmetry.space_group_name_H-M   'P 1'
#
loop_
_entity.id
_entity.type
_entity.pdbx_description
1 polymer ?
#
loop_
_entity_poly.entity_id
_entity_poly.type
_entity_poly.pdbx_seq_one_letter_code
_entity_poly.pdbx_strand_id
1 'polypeptide(L)' 'MASERIKSEDVPPPGEAIHLPGPSYLPVILAAGSTIALVGVVINWWIFGFGVALTVLTIARWAASTRRDIAELPLEHTH' A
#
# COMPACT_ATOMS: atom_id res chain seq x y z
N MET A 1 38.36 -30.71 5.90
CA MET A 1 38.17 -29.72 6.99
C MET A 1 37.78 -28.38 6.36
N ALA A 2 36.53 -28.22 5.94
CA ALA A 2 35.90 -26.94 5.55
C ALA A 2 34.51 -27.26 4.97
N SER A 3 33.63 -27.83 5.80
CA SER A 3 32.20 -27.82 5.50
C SER A 3 31.64 -26.73 6.40
N GLU A 4 31.62 -25.52 5.86
CA GLU A 4 31.01 -24.37 6.49
C GLU A 4 29.54 -24.71 6.71
N ARG A 5 29.20 -25.07 7.95
CA ARG A 5 27.83 -25.20 8.43
C ARG A 5 27.25 -23.79 8.37
N ILE A 6 26.72 -23.40 7.21
CA ILE A 6 25.76 -22.30 7.11
C ILE A 6 24.68 -22.65 8.14
N LYS A 7 24.69 -21.93 9.26
CA LYS A 7 23.70 -22.02 10.33
C LYS A 7 22.36 -21.61 9.72
N SER A 8 21.60 -22.60 9.24
CA SER A 8 20.27 -22.45 8.65
C SER A 8 19.20 -22.16 9.71
N GLU A 9 19.57 -21.45 10.76
CA GLU A 9 18.92 -21.51 12.08
C GLU A 9 18.39 -20.16 12.53
N ASP A 10 18.08 -19.27 11.58
CA ASP A 10 17.42 -18.00 11.84
C ASP A 10 16.62 -17.49 10.63
N VAL A 11 15.90 -18.41 9.97
CA VAL A 11 14.85 -18.00 9.03
C VAL A 11 13.52 -18.19 9.75
N PRO A 12 12.79 -17.10 10.07
CA PRO A 12 11.43 -17.15 10.59
C PRO A 12 10.61 -18.16 9.78
N PRO A 13 9.90 -19.14 10.39
CA PRO A 13 9.02 -20.06 9.68
C PRO A 13 8.26 -19.37 8.53
N PRO A 14 8.17 -19.95 7.32
CA PRO A 14 7.41 -19.37 6.22
C PRO A 14 5.95 -19.18 6.67
N GLY A 15 5.59 -17.95 7.07
CA GLY A 15 4.36 -17.68 7.82
C GLY A 15 4.53 -16.83 9.09
N GLU A 16 5.73 -16.37 9.44
CA GLU A 16 5.95 -15.32 10.44
C GLU A 16 5.30 -14.00 9.96
N ALA A 17 3.99 -13.92 10.23
CA ALA A 17 2.98 -12.88 10.00
C ALA A 17 3.41 -11.65 9.17
N ILE A 18 3.62 -11.82 7.85
CA ILE A 18 3.55 -10.68 6.93
C ILE A 18 2.11 -10.16 6.98
N HIS A 19 1.89 -9.04 7.65
CA HIS A 19 0.60 -8.35 7.67
C HIS A 19 0.31 -7.84 6.25
N LEU A 20 -0.42 -8.64 5.48
CA LEU A 20 -0.93 -8.22 4.19
C LEU A 20 -2.19 -7.36 4.44
N PRO A 21 -2.28 -6.18 3.82
CA PRO A 21 -3.52 -5.39 3.90
C PRO A 21 -4.68 -6.20 3.32
N GLY A 22 -5.87 -6.01 3.88
CA GLY A 22 -7.08 -6.63 3.37
C GLY A 22 -7.31 -6.29 1.89
N PRO A 23 -8.10 -7.11 1.16
CA PRO A 23 -8.40 -6.87 -0.25
C PRO A 23 -9.00 -5.48 -0.44
N SER A 24 -8.43 -4.70 -1.37
CA SER A 24 -8.83 -3.31 -1.62
C SER A 24 -8.72 -2.93 -3.09
N TYR A 25 -9.75 -2.25 -3.61
CA TYR A 25 -9.76 -1.69 -4.97
C TYR A 25 -9.15 -0.27 -5.04
N LEU A 26 -8.78 0.33 -3.90
CA LEU A 26 -8.21 1.68 -3.86
C LEU A 26 -6.98 1.86 -4.76
N PRO A 27 -6.04 0.89 -4.87
CA PRO A 27 -4.90 1.02 -5.79
C PRO A 27 -5.32 1.12 -7.26
N VAL A 28 -6.36 0.38 -7.66
CA VAL A 28 -6.87 0.41 -9.04
C VAL A 28 -7.54 1.75 -9.35
N ILE A 29 -8.35 2.25 -8.41
CA ILE A 29 -8.99 3.57 -8.54
C ILE A 29 -7.93 4.68 -8.59
N LEU A 30 -6.85 4.55 -7.79
CA LEU A 30 -5.74 5.49 -7.79
C LEU A 30 -5.04 5.53 -9.15
N ALA A 31 -4.75 4.36 -9.73
CA ALA A 31 -4.14 4.24 -11.06
C ALA A 31 -5.04 4.81 -12.17
N ALA A 32 -6.35 4.56 -12.09
CA ALA A 32 -7.30 5.13 -13.03
C ALA A 32 -7.37 6.66 -12.92
N GLY A 33 -7.49 7.20 -11.70
CA GLY A 33 -7.51 8.64 -11.46
C GLY A 33 -6.23 9.35 -11.92
N SER A 34 -5.06 8.77 -11.62
CA SER A 34 -3.79 9.36 -12.05
C SER A 34 -3.62 9.31 -13.58
N THR A 35 -4.07 8.23 -14.22
CA THR A 35 -4.10 8.14 -15.69
C THR A 35 -5.02 9.19 -16.31
N ILE A 36 -6.23 9.38 -15.76
CA ILE A 36 -7.16 10.42 -16.21
C ILE A 36 -6.55 11.81 -16.04
N ALA A 37 -5.87 12.07 -14.91
CA ALA A 37 -5.18 13.34 -14.69
C ALA A 37 -4.11 13.57 -15.77
N LEU A 38 -3.22 12.60 -16.01
CA LEU A 38 -2.16 12.70 -17.01
C LEU A 38 -2.70 12.93 -18.42
N VAL A 39 -3.70 12.17 -18.84
CA VAL A 39 -4.37 12.35 -20.15
C VAL A 39 -5.06 13.72 -20.22
N GLY A 40 -5.69 14.14 -19.12
CA GLY A 40 -6.37 15.42 -19.00
C GLY A 40 -5.46 16.63 -19.26
N VAL A 41 -4.17 16.55 -18.90
CA VAL A 41 -3.17 17.60 -19.19
C VAL A 41 -3.13 17.94 -20.68
N VAL A 42 -3.31 16.93 -21.55
CA VAL A 42 -3.26 17.11 -23.01
C VAL A 42 -4.62 17.46 -23.60
N ILE A 43 -5.73 16.98 -23.01
CA ILE A 43 -7.08 17.16 -23.56
C ILE A 43 -7.69 18.51 -23.13
N ASN A 44 -7.90 18.73 -21.82
CA ASN A 44 -8.40 19.99 -21.26
C ASN A 44 -8.33 20.02 -19.72
N TRP A 45 -8.40 21.22 -19.16
CA TRP A 45 -8.24 21.46 -17.72
C TRP A 45 -9.37 20.88 -16.83
N TRP A 46 -10.57 20.67 -17.35
CA TRP A 46 -11.67 20.03 -16.61
C TRP A 46 -11.41 18.54 -16.38
N ILE A 47 -10.94 17.83 -17.40
CA ILE A 47 -10.59 16.39 -17.27
C ILE A 47 -9.41 16.24 -16.31
N PHE A 48 -8.40 17.11 -16.45
CA PHE A 48 -7.28 17.16 -15.50
C PHE A 48 -7.77 17.38 -14.07
N GLY A 49 -8.61 18.39 -13.85
CA GLY A 49 -9.17 18.70 -12.53
C GLY A 49 -9.97 17.54 -11.93
N PHE A 50 -10.76 16.84 -12.74
CA PHE A 50 -11.49 15.65 -12.31
C PHE A 50 -10.54 14.50 -11.91
N GLY A 51 -9.53 14.21 -12.74
CA GLY A 51 -8.53 13.19 -12.44
C GLY A 51 -7.77 13.48 -11.15
N VAL A 52 -7.32 14.72 -10.96
CA VAL A 52 -6.63 15.17 -9.74
C VAL A 52 -7.52 15.02 -8.52
N ALA A 53 -8.79 15.46 -8.60
CA ALA A 53 -9.73 15.32 -7.50
C ALA A 53 -9.93 13.84 -7.11
N LEU A 54 -10.14 12.97 -8.10
CA LEU A 54 -10.30 11.53 -7.86
C LEU A 54 -9.05 10.91 -7.20
N THR A 55 -7.85 11.24 -7.70
CA THR A 55 -6.58 10.81 -7.13
C THR A 55 -6.42 11.24 -5.68
N VAL A 56 -6.62 12.54 -5.38
CA VAL A 56 -6.47 13.08 -4.03
C VAL A 56 -7.46 12.45 -3.05
N LEU A 57 -8.73 12.31 -3.45
CA LEU A 57 -9.75 11.67 -2.63
C LEU A 57 -9.41 10.20 -2.36
N THR A 58 -8.90 9.47 -3.36
CA THR A 58 -8.51 8.07 -3.22
C THR A 58 -7.32 7.92 -2.27
N ILE A 59 -6.29 8.77 -2.40
CA ILE A 59 -5.14 8.78 -1.48
C ILE A 59 -5.60 9.08 -0.05
N ALA A 60 -6.45 10.10 0.14
CA ALA A 60 -6.94 10.46 1.47
C ALA A 60 -7.72 9.32 2.12
N ARG A 61 -8.59 8.64 1.36
CA ARG A 61 -9.33 7.46 1.84
C ARG A 61 -8.41 6.29 2.13
N TRP A 62 -7.42 6.05 1.28
CA TRP A 62 -6.48 4.95 1.47
C TRP A 62 -5.61 5.17 2.70
N ALA A 63 -5.06 6.37 2.86
CA ALA A 63 -4.29 6.74 4.06
C ALA A 63 -5.12 6.62 5.34
N ALA A 64 -6.39 7.03 5.32
CA ALA A 64 -7.29 6.87 6.46
C ALA A 64 -7.57 5.39 6.78
N SER A 65 -7.76 4.54 5.76
CA SER A 65 -7.92 3.09 5.94
C SER A 65 -6.69 2.49 6.57
N THR A 66 -5.51 2.71 5.97
CA THR A 66 -4.24 2.19 6.47
C THR A 66 -3.96 2.62 7.91
N ARG A 67 -4.31 3.86 8.28
CA ARG A 67 -4.19 4.33 9.67
C ARG A 67 -5.09 3.57 10.64
N ARG A 68 -6.30 3.19 10.22
CA ARG A 68 -7.22 2.37 11.05
C ARG A 68 -6.67 0.96 11.19
N ASP A 69 -6.25 0.36 10.08
CA ASP A 69 -5.70 -1.00 10.05
C ASP A 69 -4.47 -1.11 10.97
N ILE A 70 -3.60 -0.09 11.00
CA ILE A 70 -2.42 -0.06 11.88
C ILE A 70 -2.82 0.19 13.35
N ALA A 71 -3.84 1.02 13.61
CA ALA A 71 -4.28 1.35 14.97
C ALA A 71 -4.94 0.16 15.71
N GLU A 72 -5.42 -0.83 14.97
CA GLU A 72 -5.99 -2.06 15.53
C GLU A 72 -4.90 -3.05 16.01
N LEU A 73 -3.62 -2.81 15.69
CA LEU A 73 -2.52 -3.64 16.15
C LEU A 73 -2.18 -3.30 17.61
N PRO A 74 -2.03 -4.31 18.49
CA PRO A 74 -1.68 -4.07 19.88
C PRO A 74 -0.26 -3.47 19.96
N LEU A 75 -0.09 -2.45 20.79
CA LEU A 75 1.18 -1.73 20.99
C LEU A 75 2.20 -2.53 21.82
N GLU A 76 1.86 -3.74 22.25
CA GLU A 76 2.69 -4.57 23.12
C GLU A 76 3.79 -5.28 22.32
N HIS A 77 5.00 -4.72 22.37
CA HIS A 77 6.25 -5.41 22.06
C HIS A 77 6.96 -5.77 23.38
N THR A 78 6.22 -6.33 24.33
CA THR A 78 6.78 -6.73 25.63
C THR A 78 7.37 -8.14 25.51
N HIS A 79 8.70 -8.19 25.47
CA HIS A 79 9.50 -9.41 25.67
C HIS A 79 9.30 -10.00 27.07
#